data_AF-A0A8J7H698-F1
#
_entry.id   AF-A0A8J7H698-F1
#
_cell.length_a   1.000
_cell.length_b   1.000
_cell.length_c   1.000
_cell.angle_alpha   90.00
_cell.angle_beta   90.00
_cell.angle_gamma   90.00
#
_symmetry.space_group_name_H-M   'P 1'
#
loop_
_entity.id
_entity.type
_entity.pdbx_description
1 polymer ?
#
loop_
_entity_poly.entity_id
_entity_poly.type
_entity_poly.pdbx_seq_one_letter_code
_entity_poly.pdbx_strand_id
1 'polypeptide(L)'
;MKKSIWFIVIGILLMVVDYQIPFGKVYSDMPLTKELGEELQLRVINNFIGSRPMIDVIPDLLGYLFIFIGCFLLVKGSKRFITAMLLIPVAVVLHIVIPQLPYHFQLEDLYLKAAGYNFLIVIIEILIEFNVIRGIVKMTNCLQNKWHNNELLAGWILAMMSKGVLIFIHFFYGRDTFYMIYSVVLIGATVYYINRLFRTLEFNPEEAR
;
A
#
# COMPACT_ATOMS: atom_id res chain seq x y z
N MET A 1 2.81 11.93 -21.43
CA MET A 1 1.94 11.00 -20.70
C MET A 1 2.60 9.63 -20.43
N LYS A 2 2.98 8.85 -21.47
CA LYS A 2 3.52 7.47 -21.31
C LYS A 2 4.72 7.36 -20.33
N LYS A 3 5.71 8.26 -20.43
CA LYS A 3 6.87 8.28 -19.50
C LYS A 3 6.46 8.53 -18.04
N SER A 4 5.49 9.43 -17.80
CA SER A 4 4.98 9.73 -16.46
C SER A 4 4.26 8.55 -15.83
N ILE A 5 3.57 7.74 -16.64
CA ILE A 5 2.85 6.56 -16.16
C ILE A 5 3.82 5.43 -15.81
N TRP A 6 4.97 5.33 -16.46
CA TRP A 6 6.02 4.40 -16.03
C TRP A 6 6.48 4.65 -14.59
N PHE A 7 6.62 5.92 -14.17
CA PHE A 7 6.90 6.23 -12.78
C PHE A 7 5.80 5.71 -11.84
N ILE A 8 4.52 5.87 -12.21
CA ILE A 8 3.40 5.32 -11.42
C ILE A 8 3.45 3.80 -11.36
N VAL A 9 3.66 3.13 -12.49
CA VAL A 9 3.69 1.66 -12.58
C VAL A 9 4.84 1.08 -11.75
N ILE A 10 6.04 1.63 -11.88
CA ILE A 10 7.19 1.25 -11.07
C ILE A 10 6.88 1.46 -9.59
N GLY A 11 6.28 2.61 -9.25
CA GLY A 11 5.93 2.93 -7.89
C GLY A 11 4.94 1.94 -7.28
N ILE A 12 3.88 1.55 -8.00
CA ILE A 12 2.92 0.58 -7.45
C ILE A 12 3.50 -0.83 -7.38
N LEU A 13 4.34 -1.24 -8.34
CA LEU A 13 5.05 -2.53 -8.25
C LEU A 13 5.93 -2.61 -7.00
N LEU A 14 6.62 -1.52 -6.66
CA LEU A 14 7.43 -1.44 -5.45
C LEU A 14 6.58 -1.54 -4.18
N MET A 15 5.42 -0.85 -4.11
CA MET A 15 4.49 -0.92 -2.97
C MET A 15 3.79 -2.27 -2.78
N VAL A 16 3.96 -3.21 -3.70
CA VAL A 16 3.39 -4.57 -3.59
C VAL A 16 4.46 -5.59 -3.21
N VAL A 17 5.73 -5.23 -3.36
CA VAL A 17 6.86 -6.06 -2.92
C VAL A 17 7.15 -5.73 -1.47
N ASP A 18 6.72 -6.64 -0.60
CA ASP A 18 6.97 -6.55 0.83
C ASP A 18 8.30 -7.25 1.18
N TYR A 19 9.34 -6.46 1.46
CA TYR A 19 10.67 -6.94 1.82
C TYR A 19 11.16 -6.34 3.14
N GLN A 20 10.82 -7.02 4.23
CA GLN A 20 11.24 -6.63 5.57
C GLN A 20 12.70 -6.96 5.88
N ILE A 21 13.47 -5.93 6.26
CA ILE A 21 14.82 -6.08 6.79
C ILE A 21 14.81 -5.70 8.27
N PRO A 22 15.39 -6.51 9.17
CA PRO A 22 15.53 -6.14 10.57
C PRO A 22 16.47 -4.94 10.71
N PHE A 23 16.04 -3.90 11.40
CA PHE A 23 16.82 -2.68 11.59
C PHE A 23 16.59 -2.08 12.97
N GLY A 24 17.67 -1.76 13.69
CA GLY A 24 17.61 -1.13 15.01
C GLY A 24 17.76 -2.10 16.17
N LYS A 25 17.41 -1.63 17.38
CA LYS A 25 17.56 -2.39 18.63
C LYS A 25 16.41 -3.38 18.80
N VAL A 26 16.65 -4.45 19.54
CA VAL A 26 15.60 -5.38 19.96
C VAL A 26 14.60 -4.62 20.84
N TYR A 27 13.31 -4.90 20.68
CA TYR A 27 12.28 -4.30 21.52
C TYR A 27 12.40 -4.83 22.95
N SER A 28 11.99 -4.02 23.93
CA SER A 28 11.95 -4.47 25.33
C SER A 28 10.95 -5.62 25.48
N ASP A 29 11.26 -6.59 26.34
CA ASP A 29 10.35 -7.68 26.65
C ASP A 29 9.00 -7.15 27.12
N MET A 30 7.92 -7.65 26.52
CA MET A 30 6.57 -7.27 26.92
C MET A 30 6.14 -8.11 28.13
N PRO A 31 5.83 -7.46 29.28
CA PRO A 31 5.33 -8.19 30.43
C PRO A 31 3.96 -8.80 30.10
N LEU A 32 3.74 -10.07 30.45
CA LEU A 32 2.45 -10.73 30.28
C LEU A 32 1.44 -10.16 31.27
N THR A 33 0.26 -9.76 30.79
CA THR A 33 -0.85 -9.31 31.64
C THR A 33 -2.10 -10.12 31.38
N LYS A 34 -2.85 -10.42 32.45
CA LYS A 34 -4.09 -11.22 32.38
C LYS A 34 -5.23 -10.50 31.65
N GLU A 35 -5.18 -9.17 31.55
CA GLU A 35 -6.25 -8.34 30.99
C GLU A 35 -6.35 -8.42 29.47
N LEU A 36 -5.22 -8.54 28.76
CA LEU A 36 -5.22 -8.57 27.28
C LEU A 36 -5.38 -10.00 26.71
N GLY A 37 -5.31 -11.02 27.57
CA GLY A 37 -5.25 -12.43 27.18
C GLY A 37 -3.87 -12.82 26.63
N GLU A 38 -3.27 -13.88 27.18
CA GLU A 38 -1.92 -14.33 26.78
C GLU A 38 -1.82 -14.64 25.28
N GLU A 39 -2.85 -15.25 24.68
CA GLU A 39 -2.91 -15.55 23.24
C GLU A 39 -2.82 -14.28 22.37
N LEU A 40 -3.43 -13.18 22.81
CA LEU A 40 -3.45 -11.90 22.08
C LEU A 40 -2.10 -11.19 22.19
N GLN A 41 -1.45 -11.24 23.36
CA GLN A 41 -0.11 -10.69 23.58
C GLN A 41 0.98 -11.51 22.89
N LEU A 42 0.94 -12.84 22.98
CA LEU A 42 2.00 -13.70 22.47
C LEU A 42 1.92 -13.90 20.95
N ARG A 43 0.71 -13.92 20.37
CA ARG A 43 0.55 -14.07 18.91
C ARG A 43 0.35 -12.75 18.20
N VAL A 44 -0.69 -11.98 18.53
CA VAL A 44 -1.12 -10.84 17.69
C VAL A 44 -0.14 -9.68 17.75
N ILE A 45 0.37 -9.35 18.94
CA ILE A 45 1.40 -8.31 19.07
C ILE A 45 2.70 -8.76 18.39
N ASN A 46 3.13 -10.01 18.60
CA ASN A 46 4.33 -10.54 17.97
C ASN A 46 4.20 -10.60 16.43
N ASN A 47 2.99 -10.80 15.90
CA ASN A 47 2.74 -10.84 14.46
C ASN A 47 2.98 -9.48 13.76
N PHE A 48 2.62 -8.35 14.39
CA PHE A 48 2.87 -7.01 13.82
C PHE A 48 4.21 -6.42 14.18
N ILE A 49 4.58 -6.54 15.46
CA ILE A 49 5.72 -5.84 16.03
C ILE A 49 6.97 -6.71 15.93
N GLY A 50 6.82 -8.02 16.12
CA GLY A 50 7.95 -8.94 16.22
C GLY A 50 8.84 -8.64 17.44
N SER A 51 10.02 -9.24 17.46
CA SER A 51 11.03 -9.01 18.51
C SER A 51 11.94 -7.80 18.23
N ARG A 52 11.91 -7.26 17.02
CA ARG A 52 12.77 -6.17 16.57
C ARG A 52 12.08 -5.39 15.46
N PRO A 53 12.42 -4.10 15.26
CA PRO A 53 11.87 -3.32 14.17
C PRO A 53 12.22 -3.97 12.85
N MET A 54 11.19 -4.36 12.13
CA MET A 54 11.30 -4.79 10.74
C MET A 54 10.94 -3.58 9.88
N ILE A 55 11.85 -3.23 8.99
CA ILE A 55 11.74 -2.08 8.10
C ILE A 55 11.49 -2.62 6.70
N ASP A 56 10.28 -2.37 6.19
CA ASP A 56 9.94 -2.45 4.76
C ASP A 56 9.95 -1.06 4.10
N VAL A 57 10.75 -0.16 4.66
CA VAL A 57 10.71 1.27 4.31
C VAL A 57 11.34 1.54 2.94
N ILE A 58 12.26 0.70 2.46
CA ILE A 58 13.00 1.00 1.23
C ILE A 58 12.11 0.81 -0.01
N PRO A 59 11.47 -0.34 -0.24
CA PRO A 59 10.55 -0.52 -1.37
C PRO A 59 9.40 0.49 -1.32
N ASP A 60 8.77 0.67 -0.15
CA ASP A 60 7.61 1.53 0.00
C ASP A 60 7.93 3.02 -0.19
N LEU A 61 8.98 3.55 0.45
CA LEU A 61 9.36 4.96 0.25
C LEU A 61 9.77 5.24 -1.19
N LEU A 62 10.48 4.32 -1.84
CA LEU A 62 10.79 4.44 -3.26
C LEU A 62 9.49 4.41 -4.07
N GLY A 63 8.59 3.48 -3.76
CA GLY A 63 7.26 3.36 -4.36
C GLY A 63 6.50 4.68 -4.33
N TYR A 64 6.39 5.29 -3.15
CA TYR A 64 5.77 6.60 -2.96
C TYR A 64 6.49 7.72 -3.70
N LEU A 65 7.83 7.73 -3.73
CA LEU A 65 8.60 8.72 -4.48
C LEU A 65 8.30 8.63 -5.98
N PHE A 66 8.28 7.42 -6.54
CA PHE A 66 7.95 7.17 -7.94
C PHE A 66 6.51 7.59 -8.26
N ILE A 67 5.54 7.26 -7.41
CA ILE A 67 4.14 7.70 -7.57
C ILE A 67 4.04 9.23 -7.47
N PHE A 68 4.76 9.85 -6.55
CA PHE A 68 4.75 11.31 -6.37
C PHE A 68 5.27 12.01 -7.64
N ILE A 69 6.40 11.56 -8.19
CA ILE A 69 6.97 12.09 -9.44
C ILE A 69 5.97 11.89 -10.60
N GLY A 70 5.40 10.69 -10.72
CA GLY A 70 4.40 10.40 -11.75
C GLY A 70 3.15 11.28 -11.65
N CYS A 71 2.62 11.47 -10.45
CA CYS A 71 1.50 12.37 -10.16
C CYS A 71 1.83 13.82 -10.50
N PHE A 72 3.01 14.30 -10.10
CA PHE A 72 3.46 15.67 -10.36
C PHE A 72 3.51 15.96 -11.87
N LEU A 73 4.06 15.03 -12.65
CA LEU A 73 4.13 15.15 -14.11
C LEU A 73 2.76 15.10 -14.79
N LEU A 74 1.74 14.51 -14.16
CA LEU A 74 0.39 14.36 -14.71
C LEU A 74 -0.63 15.35 -14.09
N VAL A 75 -0.20 16.22 -13.17
CA VAL A 75 -1.07 17.08 -12.37
C VAL A 75 -1.99 17.98 -13.23
N LYS A 76 -1.50 18.41 -14.40
CA LYS A 76 -2.25 19.23 -15.36
C LYS A 76 -3.47 18.50 -15.93
N GLY A 77 -3.43 17.17 -16.02
CA GLY A 77 -4.53 16.36 -16.57
C GLY A 77 -5.65 16.07 -15.57
N SER A 78 -5.36 16.04 -14.26
CA SER A 78 -6.39 15.82 -13.23
C SER A 78 -5.97 16.32 -11.85
N LYS A 79 -6.87 17.08 -11.20
CA LYS A 79 -6.71 17.49 -9.79
C LYS A 79 -6.63 16.32 -8.80
N ARG A 80 -7.05 15.11 -9.19
CA ARG A 80 -6.93 13.92 -8.33
C ARG A 80 -5.48 13.56 -8.00
N PHE A 81 -4.54 13.89 -8.89
CA PHE A 81 -3.12 13.68 -8.62
C PHE A 81 -2.62 14.56 -7.47
N ILE A 82 -3.20 15.75 -7.28
CA ILE A 82 -2.88 16.62 -6.14
C ILE A 82 -3.30 15.93 -4.83
N THR A 83 -4.51 15.37 -4.79
CA THR A 83 -4.98 14.62 -3.61
C THR A 83 -4.08 13.44 -3.30
N ALA A 84 -3.67 12.66 -4.30
CA ALA A 84 -2.71 11.57 -4.11
C ALA A 84 -1.38 12.08 -3.55
N MET A 85 -0.83 13.15 -4.12
CA MET A 85 0.42 13.77 -3.64
C MET A 85 0.33 14.28 -2.20
N LEU A 86 -0.83 14.77 -1.75
CA LEU A 86 -1.01 15.23 -0.37
C LEU A 86 -1.10 14.07 0.64
N LEU A 87 -1.57 12.91 0.20
CA LEU A 87 -1.65 11.71 1.05
C LEU A 87 -0.29 11.01 1.22
N ILE A 88 0.58 11.10 0.22
CA ILE A 88 1.91 10.47 0.25
C ILE A 88 2.75 10.86 1.47
N PRO A 89 2.93 12.16 1.82
CA PRO A 89 3.64 12.55 3.04
C PRO A 89 3.07 11.92 4.31
N VAL A 90 1.74 11.74 4.38
CA VAL A 90 1.09 11.10 5.54
C VAL A 90 1.50 9.64 5.63
N ALA A 91 1.48 8.91 4.51
CA ALA A 91 1.93 7.52 4.46
C ALA A 91 3.41 7.38 4.85
N VAL A 92 4.28 8.26 4.34
CA VAL A 92 5.71 8.30 4.67
C VAL A 92 5.93 8.51 6.17
N VAL A 93 5.20 9.45 6.79
CA VAL A 93 5.30 9.68 8.24
C VAL A 93 4.85 8.44 9.01
N LEU A 94 3.77 7.77 8.60
CA LEU A 94 3.31 6.55 9.25
C LEU A 94 4.33 5.41 9.17
N HIS A 95 4.98 5.21 8.01
CA HIS A 95 6.05 4.21 7.87
C HIS A 95 7.24 4.47 8.81
N ILE A 96 7.51 5.73 9.17
CA ILE A 96 8.57 6.10 10.12
C ILE A 96 8.09 5.92 11.57
N VAL A 97 6.83 6.27 11.87
CA VAL A 97 6.28 6.25 13.23
C VAL A 97 5.96 4.82 13.70
N ILE A 98 5.41 3.96 12.85
CA ILE A 98 4.98 2.61 13.23
C ILE A 98 6.11 1.79 13.87
N PRO A 99 7.32 1.69 13.29
CA PRO A 99 8.43 0.95 13.89
C PRO A 99 8.91 1.52 15.22
N GLN A 100 8.57 2.78 15.52
CA GLN A 100 8.96 3.47 16.75
C GLN A 100 7.96 3.27 17.90
N LEU A 101 6.73 2.81 17.62
CA LEU A 101 5.69 2.64 18.62
C LEU A 101 6.12 1.78 19.82
N PRO A 102 6.82 0.63 19.64
CA PRO A 102 7.17 -0.23 20.76
C PRO A 102 8.24 0.36 21.69
N TYR A 103 8.92 1.44 21.29
CA TYR A 103 9.84 2.17 22.17
C TYR A 103 9.13 3.20 23.07
N HIS A 104 7.91 3.60 22.71
CA HIS A 104 7.20 4.70 23.38
C HIS A 104 5.95 4.23 24.13
N PHE A 105 5.38 3.08 23.74
CA PHE A 105 4.16 2.53 24.32
C PHE A 105 4.39 1.09 24.79
N GLN A 106 3.59 0.65 25.76
CA GLN A 106 3.62 -0.70 26.31
C GLN A 106 2.21 -1.29 26.34
N LEU A 107 2.12 -2.63 26.31
CA LEU A 107 0.87 -3.39 26.57
C LEU A 107 -0.30 -2.99 25.66
N GLU A 108 -1.47 -2.70 26.25
CA GLU A 108 -2.73 -2.42 25.54
C GLU A 108 -2.62 -1.20 24.62
N ASP A 109 -1.97 -0.13 25.09
CA ASP A 109 -1.76 1.08 24.31
C ASP A 109 -0.90 0.83 23.08
N LEU A 110 0.13 -0.02 23.22
CA LEU A 110 0.97 -0.41 22.10
C LEU A 110 0.18 -1.23 21.08
N TYR A 111 -0.63 -2.18 21.55
CA TYR A 111 -1.46 -3.02 20.70
C TYR A 111 -2.47 -2.20 19.89
N LEU A 112 -3.28 -1.37 20.56
CA LEU A 112 -4.30 -0.55 19.91
C LEU A 112 -3.69 0.41 18.88
N LYS A 113 -2.55 1.03 19.22
CA LYS A 113 -1.86 1.94 18.32
C LYS A 113 -1.22 1.21 17.16
N ALA A 114 -0.49 0.12 17.40
CA ALA A 114 0.14 -0.66 16.35
C ALA A 114 -0.89 -1.17 15.35
N ALA A 115 -1.99 -1.76 15.82
CA ALA A 115 -3.10 -2.17 14.96
C ALA A 115 -3.70 -0.98 14.20
N GLY A 116 -4.08 0.08 14.91
CA GLY A 116 -4.72 1.25 14.32
C GLY A 116 -3.89 1.91 13.22
N TYR A 117 -2.59 2.13 13.46
CA TYR A 117 -1.70 2.73 12.48
C TYR A 117 -1.40 1.81 11.29
N ASN A 118 -1.28 0.49 11.51
CA ASN A 118 -1.11 -0.47 10.42
C ASN A 118 -2.37 -0.63 9.53
N PHE A 119 -3.58 -0.49 10.09
CA PHE A 119 -4.78 -0.40 9.25
C PHE A 119 -4.88 0.95 8.54
N LEU A 120 -4.52 2.04 9.22
CA LEU A 120 -4.57 3.39 8.66
C LEU A 120 -3.66 3.54 7.44
N ILE A 121 -2.45 2.97 7.48
CA ILE A 121 -1.51 3.06 6.36
C ILE A 121 -2.05 2.35 5.11
N VAL A 122 -2.65 1.17 5.28
CA VAL A 122 -3.30 0.43 4.18
C VAL A 122 -4.48 1.22 3.60
N ILE A 123 -5.27 1.87 4.45
CA ILE A 123 -6.35 2.76 3.98
C ILE A 123 -5.79 3.90 3.15
N ILE A 124 -4.71 4.55 3.60
CA ILE A 124 -4.07 5.66 2.90
C ILE A 124 -3.50 5.19 1.55
N GLU A 125 -2.84 4.02 1.50
CA GLU A 125 -2.36 3.42 0.25
C GLU A 125 -3.50 3.21 -0.76
N ILE A 126 -4.60 2.59 -0.31
CA ILE A 126 -5.78 2.37 -1.16
C ILE A 126 -6.31 3.71 -1.68
N LEU A 127 -6.34 4.75 -0.85
CA LEU A 127 -6.76 6.09 -1.26
C LEU A 127 -5.80 6.76 -2.24
N ILE A 128 -4.49 6.60 -2.07
CA ILE A 128 -3.47 7.09 -3.00
C ILE A 128 -3.70 6.43 -4.36
N GLU A 129 -3.73 5.10 -4.42
CA GLU A 129 -3.94 4.34 -5.65
C GLU A 129 -5.29 4.65 -6.30
N PHE A 130 -6.36 4.77 -5.51
CA PHE A 130 -7.67 5.17 -6.00
C PHE A 130 -7.61 6.52 -6.74
N ASN A 131 -6.99 7.54 -6.12
CA ASN A 131 -6.88 8.87 -6.71
C ASN A 131 -6.03 8.85 -7.99
N VAL A 132 -4.94 8.07 -8.00
CA VAL A 132 -4.06 7.89 -9.15
C VAL A 132 -4.81 7.23 -10.31
N ILE A 133 -5.40 6.04 -10.10
CA ILE A 133 -6.11 5.30 -11.14
C ILE A 133 -7.30 6.10 -11.66
N ARG A 134 -8.08 6.72 -10.78
CA ARG A 134 -9.21 7.58 -11.19
C ARG A 134 -8.76 8.87 -11.87
N GLY A 135 -7.52 9.31 -11.62
CA GLY A 135 -6.87 10.38 -12.37
C GLY A 135 -6.56 9.95 -13.80
N ILE A 136 -5.93 8.78 -13.97
CA ILE A 136 -5.58 8.22 -15.28
C ILE A 136 -6.82 7.88 -16.11
N VAL A 137 -7.81 7.22 -15.52
CA VAL A 137 -9.08 6.91 -16.20
C VAL A 137 -9.76 8.18 -16.70
N LYS A 138 -9.71 9.28 -15.94
CA LYS A 138 -10.30 10.56 -16.37
C LYS A 138 -9.60 11.11 -17.62
N MET A 139 -8.28 11.01 -17.70
CA MET A 139 -7.50 11.47 -18.86
C MET A 139 -7.69 10.59 -20.09
N THR A 140 -7.91 9.29 -19.89
CA THR A 140 -8.03 8.28 -20.95
C THR A 140 -9.49 7.96 -21.31
N ASN A 141 -10.46 8.68 -20.72
CA ASN A 141 -11.89 8.38 -20.88
C ASN A 141 -12.38 8.74 -22.28
N CYS A 142 -12.40 7.75 -23.17
CA CYS A 142 -13.03 7.83 -24.49
C CYS A 142 -13.90 6.59 -24.73
N LEU A 143 -14.75 6.64 -25.76
CA LEU A 143 -15.71 5.56 -26.04
C LEU A 143 -15.02 4.22 -26.33
N GLN A 144 -13.85 4.26 -26.99
CA GLN A 144 -13.00 3.11 -27.29
C GLN A 144 -12.33 2.50 -26.05
N ASN A 145 -12.01 3.33 -25.04
CA ASN A 145 -11.39 2.88 -23.79
C ASN A 145 -12.39 2.49 -22.70
N LYS A 146 -13.70 2.66 -22.91
CA LYS A 146 -14.70 2.44 -21.86
C LYS A 146 -14.65 1.03 -21.27
N TRP A 147 -14.47 0.02 -22.13
CA TRP A 147 -14.30 -1.37 -21.70
C TRP A 147 -13.01 -1.57 -20.91
N HIS A 148 -11.88 -1.14 -21.46
CA HIS A 148 -10.56 -1.25 -20.82
C HIS A 148 -10.47 -0.51 -19.48
N ASN A 149 -11.12 0.66 -19.38
CA ASN A 149 -11.21 1.42 -18.13
C ASN A 149 -12.01 0.68 -17.06
N ASN A 150 -13.07 -0.04 -17.44
CA ASN A 150 -13.84 -0.86 -16.50
C ASN A 150 -13.03 -2.09 -16.04
N GLU A 151 -12.32 -2.75 -16.96
CA GLU A 151 -11.42 -3.87 -16.60
C GLU A 151 -10.28 -3.43 -15.68
N LEU A 152 -9.69 -2.25 -15.92
CA LEU A 152 -8.70 -1.64 -15.06
C LEU A 152 -9.24 -1.42 -13.64
N LEU A 153 -10.43 -0.83 -13.53
CA LEU A 153 -11.07 -0.60 -12.22
C LEU A 153 -11.41 -1.91 -11.51
N ALA A 154 -11.87 -2.93 -12.24
CA ALA A 154 -12.15 -4.24 -11.67
C ALA A 154 -10.87 -4.92 -11.15
N GLY A 155 -9.78 -4.87 -11.93
CA GLY A 155 -8.47 -5.36 -11.49
C GLY A 155 -7.93 -4.61 -10.28
N TRP A 156 -8.08 -3.29 -10.26
CA TRP A 156 -7.70 -2.47 -9.10
C TRP A 156 -8.52 -2.83 -7.85
N ILE A 157 -9.84 -3.01 -7.97
CA ILE A 157 -10.69 -3.45 -6.83
C ILE A 157 -10.19 -4.78 -6.28
N LEU A 158 -9.87 -5.75 -7.15
CA LEU A 158 -9.33 -7.04 -6.73
C LEU A 158 -8.01 -6.90 -5.96
N ALA A 159 -7.10 -6.05 -6.44
CA ALA A 159 -5.84 -5.76 -5.75
C ALA A 159 -6.06 -5.11 -4.39
N MET A 160 -6.96 -4.12 -4.28
CA MET A 160 -7.23 -3.43 -3.02
C MET A 160 -7.93 -4.32 -1.99
N MET A 161 -8.86 -5.17 -2.43
CA MET A 161 -9.48 -6.19 -1.57
C MET A 161 -8.41 -7.17 -1.07
N SER A 162 -7.46 -7.54 -1.93
CA SER A 162 -6.34 -8.40 -1.54
C SER A 162 -5.46 -7.72 -0.49
N LYS A 163 -5.09 -6.44 -0.65
CA LYS A 163 -4.37 -5.66 0.37
C LYS A 163 -5.12 -5.63 1.71
N GLY A 164 -6.43 -5.38 1.66
CA GLY A 164 -7.30 -5.39 2.84
C GLY A 164 -7.30 -6.73 3.55
N VAL A 165 -7.46 -7.84 2.82
CA VAL A 165 -7.40 -9.19 3.40
C VAL A 165 -6.01 -9.49 3.96
N LEU A 166 -4.95 -9.06 3.28
CA LEU A 166 -3.57 -9.30 3.66
C LEU A 166 -3.23 -8.67 5.02
N ILE A 167 -3.72 -7.46 5.29
CA ILE A 167 -3.51 -6.81 6.60
C ILE A 167 -4.28 -7.52 7.73
N PHE A 168 -5.46 -8.08 7.45
CA PHE A 168 -6.16 -8.93 8.41
C PHE A 168 -5.45 -10.26 8.64
N ILE A 169 -4.92 -10.90 7.60
CA ILE A 169 -4.12 -12.13 7.75
C ILE A 169 -2.89 -11.83 8.58
N HIS A 170 -2.18 -10.73 8.28
CA HIS A 170 -1.01 -10.31 9.04
C HIS A 170 -1.37 -10.08 10.51
N PHE A 171 -2.53 -9.46 10.77
CA PHE A 171 -3.03 -9.23 12.12
C PHE A 171 -3.24 -10.54 12.88
N PHE A 172 -4.05 -11.46 12.35
CA PHE A 172 -4.45 -12.64 13.11
C PHE A 172 -3.42 -13.78 13.07
N TYR A 173 -2.70 -13.92 11.96
CA TYR A 173 -1.89 -15.10 11.64
C TYR A 173 -0.42 -14.78 11.31
N GLY A 174 -0.01 -13.50 11.35
CA GLY A 174 1.38 -13.13 11.09
C GLY A 174 1.78 -13.33 9.62
N ARG A 175 3.07 -13.57 9.39
CA ARG A 175 3.68 -13.71 8.04
C ARG A 175 3.95 -15.16 7.65
N ASP A 176 3.07 -16.06 8.05
CA ASP A 176 3.19 -17.48 7.75
C ASP A 176 2.70 -17.83 6.32
N THR A 177 2.56 -19.12 6.03
CA THR A 177 2.16 -19.66 4.72
C THR A 177 0.92 -18.98 4.11
N PHE A 178 -0.09 -18.69 4.92
CA PHE A 178 -1.31 -18.01 4.45
C PHE A 178 -1.03 -16.59 3.93
N TYR A 179 -0.15 -15.85 4.62
CA TYR A 179 0.28 -14.52 4.18
C TYR A 179 0.98 -14.61 2.83
N MET A 180 1.95 -15.53 2.69
CA MET A 180 2.69 -15.70 1.44
C MET A 180 1.80 -16.05 0.26
N ILE A 181 0.82 -16.95 0.44
CA ILE A 181 -0.14 -17.31 -0.62
C ILE A 181 -0.93 -16.08 -1.07
N TYR A 182 -1.45 -15.29 -0.12
CA TYR A 182 -2.22 -14.09 -0.45
C TYR A 182 -1.35 -12.95 -1.02
N SER A 183 -0.07 -12.86 -0.64
CA SER A 183 0.88 -11.95 -1.27
C SER A 183 1.07 -12.26 -2.76
N VAL A 184 1.15 -13.55 -3.13
CA VAL A 184 1.20 -13.97 -4.53
C VAL A 184 -0.09 -13.59 -5.28
N VAL A 185 -1.25 -13.75 -4.65
CA VAL A 185 -2.53 -13.31 -5.22
C VAL A 185 -2.55 -11.79 -5.45
N LEU A 186 -2.07 -11.00 -4.48
CA LEU A 186 -1.94 -9.55 -4.60
C LEU A 186 -1.02 -9.16 -5.76
N ILE A 187 0.14 -9.80 -5.89
CA ILE A 187 1.08 -9.58 -7.00
C ILE A 187 0.39 -9.89 -8.34
N GLY A 188 -0.30 -11.03 -8.44
CA GLY A 188 -1.03 -11.42 -9.65
C GLY A 188 -2.14 -10.42 -10.03
N ALA A 189 -2.94 -9.99 -9.06
CA ALA A 189 -3.96 -8.96 -9.25
C ALA A 189 -3.34 -7.62 -9.68
N THR A 190 -2.16 -7.30 -9.13
CA THR A 190 -1.41 -6.08 -9.45
C THR A 190 -0.92 -6.08 -10.89
N VAL A 191 -0.27 -7.17 -11.31
CA VAL A 191 0.18 -7.35 -12.69
C VAL A 191 -1.00 -7.31 -13.66
N TYR A 192 -2.13 -7.93 -13.30
CA TYR A 192 -3.34 -7.90 -14.11
C TYR A 192 -3.86 -6.47 -14.33
N TYR A 193 -4.03 -5.67 -13.27
CA TYR A 193 -4.54 -4.31 -13.46
C TYR A 193 -3.51 -3.40 -14.15
N ILE A 194 -2.19 -3.58 -13.93
CA ILE A 194 -1.14 -2.84 -14.65
C ILE A 194 -1.17 -3.16 -16.15
N ASN A 195 -1.35 -4.42 -16.53
CA ASN A 195 -1.51 -4.82 -17.93
C ASN A 195 -2.72 -4.11 -18.56
N ARG A 196 -3.85 -4.04 -17.83
CA ARG A 196 -5.04 -3.29 -18.29
C ARG A 196 -4.79 -1.79 -18.37
N LEU A 197 -4.01 -1.23 -17.45
CA LEU A 197 -3.58 0.17 -17.51
C LEU A 197 -2.86 0.45 -18.83
N PHE A 198 -1.90 -0.37 -19.23
CA PHE A 198 -1.21 -0.17 -20.51
C PHE A 198 -2.15 -0.21 -21.72
N ARG A 199 -3.15 -1.09 -21.72
CA ARG A 199 -4.17 -1.13 -22.78
C ARG A 199 -4.97 0.16 -22.88
N THR A 200 -5.30 0.79 -21.76
CA THR A 200 -6.00 2.10 -21.77
C THR A 200 -5.15 3.25 -22.34
N LEU A 201 -3.83 3.05 -22.46
CA LEU A 201 -2.89 4.06 -22.98
C LEU A 201 -2.57 3.89 -24.47
N GLU A 202 -2.99 2.77 -25.08
CA GLU A 202 -2.85 2.56 -26.52
C GLU A 202 -3.73 3.55 -27.29
N PHE A 203 -4.91 3.87 -26.77
CA PHE A 203 -5.82 4.87 -27.33
C PHE A 203 -5.74 6.16 -26.51
N ASN A 204 -4.83 7.05 -26.85
CA ASN A 204 -4.72 8.36 -26.22
C ASN A 204 -5.56 9.40 -26.98
N PRO A 205 -6.67 9.91 -26.43
CA PRO A 205 -7.48 10.93 -27.10
C PRO A 205 -6.75 12.27 -27.28
N GLU A 206 -5.67 12.54 -26.55
CA GLU A 206 -4.84 13.73 -26.73
C GLU A 206 -3.88 13.65 -27.93
N GLU A 207 -3.57 12.45 -28.44
CA GLU A 207 -2.77 12.27 -29.66
C GLU A 207 -3.64 12.35 -30.94
N ALA A 208 -4.97 12.35 -30.78
CA ALA A 208 -5.95 12.45 -31.87
C ALA A 208 -6.48 13.88 -32.11
N ARG A 209 -5.90 14.89 -31.44
CA ARG A 209 -6.14 16.33 -31.64
C ARG A 209 -4.86 17.02 -32.06
#